data_AF-A0A4Q3Y1Z1-F1
#
_entry.id   AF-A0A4Q3Y1Z1-F1
#
_cell.length_a   1.000
_cell.length_b   1.000
_cell.length_c   1.000
_cell.angle_alpha   90.00
_cell.angle_beta   90.00
_cell.angle_gamma   90.00
#
_symmetry.space_group_name_H-M   'P 1'
#
loop_
_entity.id
_entity.type
_entity.pdbx_description
1 polymer ?
#
loop_
_entity_poly.entity_id
_entity_poly.type
_entity_poly.pdbx_seq_one_letter_code
_entity_poly.pdbx_strand_id
1 'polypeptide(L)'
;MSGATVNRHYAVLDAARGFAALAVLLYHIRDLFGGLYILQGSFLAVDLFFLMSGLVISKAYDRKIKTGQLSISNFVWLRIIRLYPLYIIASSIGAIYFILKMAGHAPDAPSFTQMVMATLPAFFLAPSFGSSSWGFGAFPFALSAWSL
;
A
#
# COMPACT_ATOMS: atom_id res chain seq x y z
N MET A 1 -14.61 33.91 -21.87
CA MET A 1 -14.63 32.52 -22.37
C MET A 1 -13.84 31.65 -21.40
N SER A 2 -14.53 30.90 -20.54
CA SER A 2 -13.90 30.04 -19.53
C SER A 2 -13.37 28.77 -20.20
N GLY A 3 -12.06 28.71 -20.40
CA GLY A 3 -11.39 27.51 -20.92
C GLY A 3 -11.39 26.43 -19.86
N ALA A 4 -12.42 25.57 -19.88
CA ALA A 4 -12.43 24.35 -19.09
C ALA A 4 -11.19 23.52 -19.49
N THR A 5 -10.22 23.44 -18.58
CA THR A 5 -9.08 22.55 -18.74
C THR A 5 -9.62 21.13 -18.75
N VAL A 6 -9.70 20.53 -19.95
CA VAL A 6 -10.02 19.11 -20.10
C VAL A 6 -8.95 18.34 -19.32
N ASN A 7 -9.31 17.89 -18.13
CA ASN A 7 -8.51 16.96 -17.35
C ASN A 7 -8.40 15.71 -18.21
N ARG A 8 -7.25 15.50 -18.86
CA ARG A 8 -7.04 14.41 -19.80
C ARG A 8 -6.97 13.12 -18.98
N HIS A 9 -8.12 12.54 -18.71
CA HIS A 9 -8.27 11.28 -17.99
C HIS A 9 -7.87 10.16 -18.95
N TYR A 10 -6.82 9.42 -18.59
CA TYR A 10 -6.32 8.36 -19.43
C TYR A 10 -7.06 7.07 -19.09
N ALA A 11 -8.30 6.96 -19.54
CA ALA A 11 -9.20 5.85 -19.20
C ALA A 11 -8.56 4.47 -19.40
N VAL A 12 -7.72 4.29 -20.42
CA VAL A 12 -6.97 3.05 -20.66
C VAL A 12 -5.92 2.79 -19.58
N LEU A 13 -5.19 3.83 -19.14
CA LEU A 13 -4.22 3.72 -18.03
C LEU A 13 -4.94 3.46 -16.70
N ASP A 14 -6.09 4.08 -16.48
CA ASP A 14 -6.92 3.90 -15.30
C ASP A 14 -7.47 2.46 -15.23
N ALA A 15 -7.99 1.95 -16.35
CA ALA A 15 -8.46 0.57 -16.47
C ALA A 15 -7.33 -0.44 -16.28
N ALA A 16 -6.16 -0.21 -16.88
CA ALA A 16 -4.98 -1.07 -16.72
C ALA A 16 -4.51 -1.13 -15.26
N ARG A 17 -4.50 0.01 -14.55
CA ARG A 17 -4.19 0.06 -13.11
C ARG A 17 -5.23 -0.68 -12.28
N GLY A 18 -6.52 -0.54 -12.60
CA GLY A 18 -7.59 -1.28 -11.96
C GLY A 18 -7.43 -2.79 -12.11
N PHE A 19 -7.12 -3.26 -13.32
CA PHE A 19 -6.86 -4.68 -13.59
C PHE A 19 -5.64 -5.19 -12.81
N ALA A 20 -4.54 -4.42 -12.82
CA ALA A 20 -3.34 -4.77 -12.06
C ALA A 20 -3.62 -4.84 -10.54
N ALA A 21 -4.35 -3.87 -9.99
CA ALA A 21 -4.73 -3.87 -8.57
C ALA A 21 -5.63 -5.07 -8.22
N LEU A 22 -6.56 -5.45 -9.10
CA LEU A 22 -7.39 -6.64 -8.89
C LEU A 22 -6.57 -7.93 -8.91
N ALA A 23 -5.60 -8.05 -9.83
CA ALA A 23 -4.69 -9.20 -9.86
C ALA A 23 -3.85 -9.29 -8.57
N VAL A 24 -3.39 -8.16 -8.02
CA VAL A 24 -2.67 -8.11 -6.73
C VAL A 24 -3.57 -8.54 -5.58
N LEU A 25 -4.84 -8.07 -5.55
CA LEU A 25 -5.81 -8.49 -4.54
C LEU A 25 -6.05 -10.00 -4.59
N LEU A 26 -6.35 -10.53 -5.78
CA LEU A 26 -6.59 -11.96 -6.00
C LEU A 26 -5.40 -12.81 -5.56
N TYR A 27 -4.17 -12.35 -5.81
CA TYR A 27 -2.97 -13.04 -5.35
C TYR A 27 -2.89 -13.14 -3.82
N HIS A 28 -3.26 -12.10 -3.09
CA HIS A 28 -3.21 -12.09 -1.62
C HIS A 28 -4.34 -12.90 -0.97
N ILE A 29 -5.48 -13.04 -1.65
CA ILE A 29 -6.63 -13.83 -1.15
C ILE A 29 -6.71 -15.24 -1.72
N ARG A 30 -5.72 -15.67 -2.54
CA ARG A 30 -5.73 -16.97 -3.23
C ARG A 30 -5.94 -18.16 -2.30
N ASP A 31 -5.45 -18.07 -1.07
CA ASP A 31 -5.52 -19.15 -0.08
C ASP A 31 -6.96 -19.30 0.47
N LEU A 32 -7.75 -18.22 0.48
CA LEU A 32 -9.18 -18.26 0.81
C LEU A 32 -10.01 -19.00 -0.24
N PHE A 33 -9.51 -19.14 -1.46
CA PHE A 33 -10.16 -19.84 -2.57
C PHE A 33 -9.59 -21.24 -2.84
N GLY A 34 -8.88 -21.83 -1.87
CA GLY A 34 -8.35 -23.19 -2.00
C GLY A 34 -7.10 -23.31 -2.87
N GLY A 35 -6.34 -22.22 -3.05
CA GLY A 35 -5.08 -22.23 -3.79
C GLY A 35 -5.29 -22.02 -5.29
N LEU A 36 -5.52 -20.78 -5.70
CA LEU A 36 -5.58 -20.40 -7.12
C LEU A 36 -4.17 -20.36 -7.74
N TYR A 37 -3.65 -21.52 -8.15
CA TYR A 37 -2.32 -21.64 -8.79
C TYR A 37 -2.17 -20.85 -10.11
N ILE A 38 -3.28 -20.48 -10.75
CA ILE A 38 -3.31 -19.63 -11.96
C ILE A 38 -2.73 -18.23 -11.69
N LEU A 39 -2.65 -17.80 -10.42
CA LEU A 39 -2.16 -16.49 -10.01
C LEU A 39 -0.66 -16.46 -9.65
N GLN A 40 0.11 -17.51 -9.95
CA GLN A 40 1.54 -17.55 -9.64
C GLN A 40 2.35 -16.41 -10.29
N GLY A 41 1.90 -15.88 -11.44
CA GLY A 41 2.54 -14.74 -12.13
C GLY A 41 2.12 -13.35 -11.62
N SER A 42 1.18 -13.26 -10.67
CA SER A 42 0.59 -11.98 -10.26
C SER A 42 1.56 -11.06 -9.51
N PHE A 43 2.76 -11.51 -9.15
CA PHE A 43 3.81 -10.62 -8.64
C PHE A 43 4.18 -9.54 -9.68
N LEU A 44 4.15 -9.87 -10.98
CA LEU A 44 4.39 -8.91 -12.07
C LEU A 44 3.31 -7.84 -12.17
N ALA A 45 2.11 -8.09 -11.62
CA ALA A 45 1.03 -7.10 -11.61
C ALA A 45 1.38 -5.90 -10.73
N VAL A 46 2.19 -6.10 -9.68
CA VAL A 46 2.71 -5.03 -8.84
C VAL A 46 3.64 -4.13 -9.66
N ASP A 47 4.58 -4.72 -10.42
CA ASP A 47 5.51 -3.99 -11.27
C ASP A 47 4.77 -3.18 -12.35
N LEU A 48 3.77 -3.81 -13.00
CA LEU A 48 2.92 -3.14 -13.98
C LEU A 48 2.16 -1.96 -13.35
N PHE A 49 1.57 -2.15 -12.17
CA PHE A 49 0.85 -1.10 -11.45
C PHE A 49 1.74 0.10 -11.17
N PHE A 50 2.98 -0.12 -10.72
CA PHE A 50 3.94 0.95 -10.44
C PHE A 50 4.43 1.64 -11.72
N LEU A 51 4.73 0.89 -12.78
CA LEU A 51 5.16 1.47 -14.05
C LEU A 51 4.09 2.41 -14.63
N MET A 52 2.83 1.98 -14.62
CA MET A 52 1.70 2.79 -15.10
C MET A 52 1.44 4.01 -14.21
N SER A 53 1.55 3.85 -12.88
CA SER A 53 1.42 4.97 -11.94
C SER A 53 2.54 6.00 -12.11
N GLY A 54 3.78 5.55 -12.36
CA GLY A 54 4.93 6.39 -12.65
C GLY A 54 4.74 7.23 -13.92
N LEU A 55 4.23 6.63 -15.00
CA LEU A 55 3.92 7.35 -16.24
C LEU A 55 2.85 8.44 -16.05
N VAL A 56 1.79 8.14 -15.29
CA VAL A 56 0.73 9.11 -14.98
C VAL A 56 1.27 10.27 -14.14
N ILE A 57 2.05 9.97 -13.09
CA ILE A 57 2.68 11.00 -12.24
C ILE A 57 3.64 11.85 -13.08
N SER A 58 4.53 11.24 -13.87
CA SER A 58 5.47 11.97 -14.72
C SER A 58 4.76 12.98 -15.63
N LYS A 59 3.70 12.57 -16.33
CA LYS A 59 2.92 13.47 -17.19
C LYS A 59 2.19 14.57 -16.41
N ALA A 60 1.65 14.25 -15.24
CA ALA A 60 0.93 15.22 -14.41
C ALA A 60 1.85 16.32 -13.84
N TYR A 61 3.11 15.98 -13.58
CA TYR A 61 4.09 16.90 -12.99
C TYR A 61 5.10 17.48 -14.01
N ASP A 62 5.17 16.98 -15.25
CA ASP A 62 6.13 17.41 -16.28
C ASP A 62 6.17 18.94 -16.44
N ARG A 63 5.00 19.57 -16.62
CA ARG A 63 4.92 21.03 -16.77
C ARG A 63 5.37 21.77 -15.51
N LYS A 64 4.99 21.30 -14.32
CA LYS A 64 5.32 21.94 -13.04
C LYS A 64 6.82 21.85 -12.72
N ILE A 65 7.45 20.75 -13.12
CA ILE A 65 8.90 20.56 -13.01
C ILE A 65 9.60 21.52 -13.96
N LYS A 66 9.20 21.56 -15.23
CA LYS A 66 9.82 22.45 -16.24
C LYS A 66 9.70 23.93 -15.92
N THR A 67 8.62 24.35 -15.26
CA THR A 67 8.40 25.76 -14.89
C THR A 67 8.94 26.12 -13.51
N GLY A 68 9.56 25.18 -12.78
CA GLY A 68 10.05 25.41 -11.41
C GLY A 68 8.94 25.64 -10.37
N GLN A 69 7.68 25.38 -10.71
CA GLN A 69 6.51 25.60 -9.86
C GLN A 69 6.19 24.39 -8.97
N LEU A 70 7.04 23.36 -8.98
CA LEU A 70 6.87 22.18 -8.16
C LEU A 70 7.25 22.47 -6.71
N SER A 71 6.25 22.55 -5.85
CA SER A 71 6.48 22.47 -4.39
C SER A 71 6.53 21.00 -3.97
N ILE A 72 7.72 20.54 -3.60
CA ILE A 72 7.95 19.17 -3.08
C ILE A 72 7.17 18.97 -1.76
N SER A 73 7.15 19.98 -0.89
CA SER A 73 6.40 19.92 0.37
C SER A 73 4.91 19.74 0.13
N ASN A 74 4.31 20.48 -0.80
CA ASN A 74 2.90 20.31 -1.16
C ASN A 74 2.63 18.95 -1.81
N PHE A 75 3.56 18.44 -2.62
CA PHE A 75 3.45 17.09 -3.19
C PHE A 75 3.40 16.00 -2.12
N VAL A 76 4.35 16.03 -1.18
CA VAL A 76 4.42 15.05 -0.09
C VAL A 76 3.20 15.17 0.83
N TRP A 77 2.79 16.39 1.17
CA TRP A 77 1.64 16.64 2.03
C TRP A 77 0.32 16.09 1.46
N LEU A 78 0.05 16.33 0.17
CA LEU A 78 -1.12 15.79 -0.51
C LEU A 78 -1.10 14.26 -0.57
N ARG A 79 0.09 13.65 -0.65
CA ARG A 79 0.23 12.20 -0.62
C ARG A 79 -0.05 11.64 0.78
N ILE A 80 0.48 12.26 1.83
CA ILE A 80 0.25 11.85 3.22
C ILE A 80 -1.25 11.90 3.55
N ILE A 81 -1.95 13.01 3.26
CA ILE A 81 -3.38 13.14 3.57
C ILE A 81 -4.23 12.07 2.86
N ARG A 82 -3.79 11.58 1.70
CA ARG A 82 -4.52 10.56 0.94
C ARG A 82 -4.19 9.14 1.37
N LEU A 83 -2.92 8.83 1.67
CA LEU A 83 -2.46 7.47 1.96
C LEU A 83 -2.53 7.12 3.44
N TYR A 84 -2.22 8.07 4.32
CA TYR A 84 -2.12 7.83 5.76
C TYR A 84 -3.45 7.40 6.41
N PRO A 85 -4.63 7.96 6.05
CA PRO A 85 -5.89 7.49 6.61
C PRO A 85 -6.17 6.02 6.30
N LEU A 86 -5.93 5.61 5.04
CA LEU A 86 -6.11 4.22 4.62
C LEU A 86 -5.11 3.29 5.32
N TYR A 87 -3.86 3.76 5.46
CA TYR A 87 -2.81 3.04 6.17
C TYR A 87 -3.19 2.77 7.64
N ILE A 88 -3.69 3.77 8.35
CA ILE A 88 -4.11 3.62 9.75
C ILE A 88 -5.25 2.60 9.85
N ILE A 89 -6.26 2.66 8.98
CA ILE A 89 -7.36 1.68 8.98
C ILE A 89 -6.83 0.26 8.77
N ALA A 90 -5.99 0.05 7.75
CA ALA A 90 -5.41 -1.26 7.47
C ALA A 90 -4.56 -1.78 8.64
N SER A 91 -3.75 -0.90 9.23
CA SER A 91 -2.89 -1.24 10.37
C SER A 91 -3.70 -1.51 11.64
N SER A 92 -4.81 -0.80 11.87
CA SER A 92 -5.72 -1.09 12.97
C SER A 92 -6.38 -2.46 12.82
N ILE A 93 -6.83 -2.81 11.61
CA ILE A 93 -7.39 -4.14 11.32
C ILE A 93 -6.34 -5.23 11.58
N GLY A 94 -5.10 -5.03 11.09
CA GLY A 94 -4.00 -5.97 11.35
C GLY A 94 -3.63 -6.08 12.83
N ALA A 95 -3.56 -4.97 13.55
CA ALA A 95 -3.30 -4.97 14.99
C ALA A 95 -4.39 -5.72 15.76
N ILE A 96 -5.67 -5.51 15.44
CA ILE A 96 -6.79 -6.25 16.02
C ILE A 96 -6.64 -7.76 15.74
N TYR A 97 -6.30 -8.14 14.52
CA TYR A 97 -6.05 -9.55 14.16
C TYR A 97 -4.96 -10.18 15.05
N PHE A 98 -3.82 -9.51 15.24
CA PHE A 98 -2.75 -10.03 16.10
C PHE A 98 -3.10 -10.02 17.60
N ILE A 99 -3.87 -9.04 18.07
CA ILE A 99 -4.41 -9.03 19.44
C ILE A 99 -5.32 -10.24 19.67
N LEU A 100 -6.20 -10.55 18.71
CA LEU A 100 -7.08 -11.72 18.79
C LEU A 100 -6.29 -13.03 18.79
N LYS A 101 -5.22 -13.14 17.99
CA LYS A 101 -4.31 -14.31 18.02
C LYS A 101 -3.61 -14.46 19.37
N MET A 102 -3.15 -13.36 19.96
CA MET A 102 -2.54 -13.35 21.29
C MET A 102 -3.54 -13.80 22.36
N ALA A 103 -4.78 -13.28 22.34
CA ALA A 103 -5.84 -13.70 23.25
C ALA A 103 -6.21 -15.19 23.09
N GLY A 104 -6.21 -15.69 21.85
CA GLY A 104 -6.45 -17.08 21.51
C GLY A 104 -5.28 -18.04 21.75
N HIS A 105 -4.14 -17.54 22.24
CA HIS A 105 -2.91 -18.34 22.46
C HIS A 105 -2.48 -19.13 21.22
N ALA A 106 -2.62 -18.53 20.03
CA ALA A 106 -2.19 -19.17 18.79
C ALA A 106 -0.66 -19.45 18.84
N PRO A 107 -0.18 -20.58 18.26
CA PRO A 107 1.24 -20.95 18.32
C PRO A 107 2.21 -19.91 17.75
N ASP A 108 1.72 -19.09 16.81
CA ASP A 108 2.44 -18.05 16.10
C ASP A 108 2.01 -16.62 16.53
N ALA A 109 1.40 -16.49 17.70
CA ALA A 109 1.01 -15.18 18.23
C ALA A 109 2.23 -14.38 18.74
N PRO A 110 2.26 -13.05 18.55
CA PRO A 110 3.27 -12.20 19.15
C PRO A 110 3.16 -12.16 20.68
N SER A 111 4.29 -11.97 21.35
CA SER A 111 4.29 -11.59 22.76
C SER A 111 3.79 -10.16 22.95
N PHE A 112 3.30 -9.86 24.16
CA PHE A 112 2.88 -8.50 24.51
C PHE A 112 3.97 -7.46 24.22
N THR A 113 5.22 -7.77 24.60
CA THR A 113 6.37 -6.90 24.34
C THR A 113 6.61 -6.69 22.84
N GLN A 114 6.50 -7.75 22.03
CA GLN A 114 6.64 -7.63 20.58
C GLN A 114 5.56 -6.73 19.97
N MET A 115 4.32 -6.83 20.46
CA MET A 115 3.21 -6.01 19.98
C MET A 115 3.40 -4.54 20.33
N VAL A 116 3.85 -4.23 21.54
CA VAL A 116 4.18 -2.85 21.96
C VAL A 116 5.33 -2.29 21.11
N MET A 117 6.41 -3.05 20.93
CA MET A 117 7.58 -2.62 20.15
C MET A 117 7.26 -2.47 18.65
N ALA A 118 6.28 -3.20 18.12
CA ALA A 118 5.81 -3.09 16.75
C ALA A 118 4.88 -1.89 16.50
N THR A 119 4.20 -1.40 17.54
CA THR A 119 3.16 -0.36 17.41
C THR A 119 3.74 1.00 17.09
N LEU A 120 4.82 1.41 17.75
CA LEU A 120 5.42 2.72 17.52
C LEU A 120 6.00 2.86 16.10
N PRO A 121 6.82 1.91 15.58
CA PRO A 121 7.29 1.97 14.21
C PRO A 121 6.15 1.94 13.19
N ALA A 122 5.12 1.10 13.42
CA ALA A 122 3.96 1.06 12.54
C ALA A 122 3.28 2.44 12.44
N PHE A 123 3.06 3.14 13.56
CA PHE A 123 2.47 4.47 13.49
C PHE A 123 3.25 5.44 12.58
N PHE A 124 4.58 5.33 12.53
CA PHE A 124 5.42 6.17 11.69
C PHE A 124 5.72 5.61 10.29
N LEU A 125 5.01 4.56 9.82
CA LEU A 125 5.35 3.85 8.59
C LEU A 125 6.81 3.37 8.57
N ALA A 126 7.38 3.09 9.74
CA ALA A 126 8.74 2.64 9.89
C ALA A 126 8.79 1.10 10.00
N PRO A 127 9.81 0.46 9.40
CA PRO A 127 9.98 -0.97 9.51
C PRO A 127 10.31 -1.37 10.96
N SER A 128 9.73 -2.48 11.42
CA SER A 128 10.06 -3.15 12.67
C SER A 128 10.66 -4.52 12.36
N PHE A 129 11.98 -4.62 12.34
CA PHE A 129 12.69 -5.87 11.99
C PHE A 129 12.34 -7.03 12.92
N GLY A 130 12.02 -6.74 14.19
CA GLY A 130 11.56 -7.74 15.17
C GLY A 130 10.16 -8.32 14.91
N SER A 131 9.44 -7.79 13.92
CA SER A 131 8.13 -8.32 13.50
C SER A 131 8.18 -9.30 12.34
N SER A 132 9.35 -9.49 11.72
CA SER A 132 9.51 -10.36 10.54
C SER A 132 9.15 -11.84 10.77
N SER A 133 9.18 -12.31 12.02
CA SER A 133 8.90 -13.72 12.37
C SER A 133 7.44 -14.04 12.68
N TRP A 134 6.59 -13.04 12.89
CA TRP A 134 5.19 -13.23 13.31
C TRP A 134 4.22 -12.26 12.62
N GLY A 135 4.69 -11.08 12.25
CA GLY A 135 3.93 -10.05 11.56
C GLY A 135 3.96 -10.25 10.05
N PHE A 136 3.34 -9.32 9.34
CA PHE A 136 3.37 -9.25 7.88
C PHE A 136 4.73 -8.75 7.34
N GLY A 137 5.84 -9.38 7.75
CA GLY A 137 7.21 -9.03 7.38
C GLY A 137 7.77 -7.88 8.22
N ALA A 138 8.48 -6.94 7.59
CA ALA A 138 9.04 -5.77 8.28
C ALA A 138 7.98 -4.74 8.69
N PHE A 139 6.76 -4.82 8.14
CA PHE A 139 5.64 -3.96 8.47
C PHE A 139 4.57 -4.78 9.21
N PRO A 140 4.56 -4.77 10.55
CA PRO A 140 3.90 -5.80 11.36
C PRO A 140 2.41 -5.99 11.06
N PHE A 141 1.68 -4.88 10.87
CA PHE A 141 0.22 -4.89 10.79
C PHE A 141 -0.36 -4.67 9.39
N ALA A 142 0.45 -4.19 8.44
CA ALA A 142 0.00 -3.91 7.09
C ALA A 142 1.14 -4.18 6.10
N LEU A 143 1.11 -5.36 5.47
CA LEU A 143 2.16 -5.78 4.53
C LEU A 143 2.35 -4.75 3.41
N SER A 144 1.26 -4.18 2.89
CA SER A 144 1.29 -3.22 1.77
C SER A 144 2.06 -1.92 2.05
N ALA A 145 2.39 -1.63 3.31
CA ALA A 145 3.06 -0.40 3.72
C ALA A 145 4.47 -0.23 3.13
N TRP A 146 5.12 -1.31 2.67
CA TRP A 146 6.44 -1.24 2.04
C TRP A 146 6.45 -0.42 0.73
N SER A 147 5.29 -0.21 0.11
CA SER A 147 5.15 0.44 -1.19
C SER A 147 4.65 1.89 -1.16
N LEU A 148 4.34 2.42 0.03
CA LEU A 148 3.77 3.76 0.21
C LEU A 148 4.86 4.85 0.23
#